data_AF-A0A9P3PRG4-F1
#
_entry.id   AF-A0A9P3PRG4-F1
#
_cell.length_a   1.000
_cell.length_b   1.000
_cell.length_c   1.000
_cell.angle_alpha   90.00
_cell.angle_beta   90.00
_cell.angle_gamma   90.00
#
_symmetry.space_group_name_H-M   'P 1'
#
loop_
_entity.id
_entity.type
_entity.pdbx_description
1 polymer ?
#
loop_
_entity_poly.entity_id
_entity_poly.type
_entity_poly.pdbx_seq_one_letter_code
_entity_poly.pdbx_strand_id
1 'polypeptide(L)'
;MLAPIRLYISTKYNNTTPSDIPLLSQVQAYYYTRLQTSTDAEDKELVLREDINIEHILYLALSKPTVDEPTFRATDYFVSTLTHHQPRPTVLCSVARSAHPQKSALDSLSHLGIYKPARLNKASCLHALGGLLLQLGQPAEAMELFFVERDIYLSCGIPARRLSWSDITIGRSYYELGDYLNADAVYQNAIRCRKYVLFQGKVDRDAEALFRLQLGKIKALRGEPGAVDWCLASIVVR
;
A
#
# COMPACT_ATOMS: atom_id res chain seq x y z
N MET A 1 -12.56 26.13 -7.96
CA MET A 1 -11.94 25.17 -8.88
C MET A 1 -10.55 25.70 -9.22
N LEU A 2 -9.50 25.11 -8.65
CA LEU A 2 -8.14 25.41 -9.10
C LEU A 2 -7.99 24.83 -10.51
N ALA A 3 -7.33 25.55 -11.42
CA ALA A 3 -7.04 25.02 -12.75
C ALA A 3 -6.25 23.69 -12.61
N PRO A 4 -6.44 22.71 -13.52
CA PRO A 4 -5.79 21.41 -13.40
C PRO A 4 -4.28 21.56 -13.25
N ILE A 5 -3.73 21.11 -12.12
CA ILE A 5 -2.31 21.26 -11.76
C ILE A 5 -1.40 20.65 -12.83
N ARG A 6 -1.87 19.61 -13.52
CA ARG A 6 -1.21 19.01 -14.67
C ARG A 6 -0.80 20.01 -15.76
N LEU A 7 -1.53 21.13 -15.92
CA LEU A 7 -1.18 22.18 -16.89
C LEU A 7 0.05 22.98 -16.44
N TYR A 8 0.19 23.19 -15.13
CA TYR A 8 1.36 23.86 -14.56
C TYR A 8 2.58 22.94 -14.51
N ILE A 9 2.41 21.64 -14.30
CA ILE A 9 3.54 20.69 -14.20
C ILE A 9 4.00 20.18 -15.58
N SER A 10 3.19 20.32 -16.64
CA SER A 10 3.54 19.80 -17.96
C SER A 10 4.68 20.56 -18.61
N THR A 11 5.72 19.82 -19.03
CA THR A 11 6.83 20.32 -19.86
C THR A 11 6.37 20.84 -21.22
N LYS A 12 5.16 20.49 -21.66
CA LYS A 12 4.54 21.01 -22.88
C LYS A 12 4.17 22.49 -22.75
N TYR A 13 3.85 22.95 -21.55
CA TYR A 13 3.36 24.32 -21.30
C TYR A 13 4.31 25.14 -20.42
N ASN A 14 5.21 24.49 -19.67
CA ASN A 14 6.23 25.14 -18.84
C ASN A 14 7.60 24.48 -19.06
N ASN A 15 8.56 25.26 -19.56
CA ASN A 15 9.95 24.80 -19.79
C ASN A 15 10.83 24.91 -18.53
N THR A 16 10.29 25.43 -17.43
CA THR A 16 10.96 25.59 -16.14
C THR A 16 10.98 24.27 -15.36
N THR A 17 12.00 24.06 -14.52
CA THR A 17 11.97 22.90 -13.63
C THR A 17 10.82 23.05 -12.64
N PRO A 18 10.18 21.96 -12.17
CA PRO A 18 9.01 22.07 -11.29
C PRO A 18 9.28 22.90 -10.02
N SER A 19 10.53 22.92 -9.53
CA SER A 19 10.97 23.76 -8.41
C SER A 19 10.89 25.27 -8.67
N ASP A 20 10.90 25.69 -9.93
CA ASP A 20 10.92 27.11 -10.35
C ASP A 20 9.51 27.67 -10.58
N ILE A 21 8.46 26.89 -10.35
CA ILE A 21 7.07 27.32 -10.52
C ILE A 21 6.60 28.02 -9.24
N PRO A 22 6.38 29.35 -9.23
CA PRO A 22 6.16 30.12 -8.00
C PRO A 22 4.91 29.70 -7.20
N LEU A 23 3.86 29.24 -7.90
CA LEU A 23 2.62 28.78 -7.28
C LEU A 23 2.70 27.34 -6.76
N LEU A 24 3.67 26.54 -7.23
CA LEU A 24 3.70 25.11 -6.96
C LEU A 24 4.02 24.81 -5.49
N SER A 25 4.89 25.59 -4.86
CA SER A 25 5.26 25.40 -3.44
C SER A 25 4.08 25.65 -2.50
N GLN A 26 3.32 26.72 -2.74
CA GLN A 26 2.12 27.05 -1.95
C GLN A 26 1.01 26.01 -2.17
N VAL A 27 0.82 25.57 -3.42
CA VAL A 27 -0.15 24.53 -3.76
C VAL A 27 0.24 23.19 -3.13
N GLN A 28 1.53 22.81 -3.17
CA GLN A 28 2.03 21.63 -2.47
C GLN A 28 1.73 21.71 -0.98
N ALA A 29 2.11 22.82 -0.32
CA ALA A 29 1.85 23.01 1.10
C ALA A 29 0.35 22.86 1.45
N TYR A 30 -0.54 23.46 0.64
CA TYR A 30 -1.99 23.36 0.80
C TYR A 30 -2.51 21.92 0.84
N TYR A 31 -2.06 21.06 -0.08
CA TYR A 31 -2.49 19.67 -0.11
C TYR A 31 -1.80 18.82 0.96
N TYR A 32 -0.51 19.04 1.20
CA TYR A 32 0.24 18.29 2.20
C TYR A 32 -0.32 18.49 3.61
N THR A 33 -0.75 19.70 3.97
CA THR A 33 -1.40 19.93 5.27
C THR A 33 -2.63 19.03 5.45
N ARG A 34 -3.48 18.92 4.42
CA ARG A 34 -4.75 18.16 4.47
C ARG A 34 -4.55 16.64 4.41
N LEU A 35 -3.52 16.20 3.69
CA LEU A 35 -3.14 14.78 3.65
C LEU A 35 -2.48 14.32 4.97
N GLN A 36 -2.05 15.26 5.82
CA GLN A 36 -1.43 14.97 7.12
C GLN A 36 -2.41 15.06 8.29
N THR A 37 -3.54 15.78 8.14
CA THR A 37 -4.60 15.97 9.16
C THR A 37 -5.79 15.02 9.00
N SER A 38 -5.52 13.80 8.54
CA SER A 38 -6.42 12.79 7.94
C SER A 38 -7.67 12.31 8.71
N THR A 39 -8.03 12.90 9.84
CA THR A 39 -9.23 12.52 10.61
C THR A 39 -10.46 13.37 10.27
N ASP A 40 -10.31 14.47 9.55
CA ASP A 40 -11.42 15.34 9.17
C ASP A 40 -12.21 14.78 7.96
N ALA A 41 -13.55 14.78 8.07
CA ALA A 41 -14.44 14.40 6.98
C ALA A 41 -14.35 15.38 5.81
N GLU A 42 -14.09 16.66 6.07
CA GLU A 42 -13.91 17.68 5.03
C GLU A 42 -12.64 17.43 4.21
N ASP A 43 -11.56 16.97 4.86
CA ASP A 43 -10.31 16.64 4.18
C ASP A 43 -10.47 15.41 3.28
N LYS A 44 -11.25 14.40 3.71
CA LYS A 44 -11.58 13.24 2.86
C LYS A 44 -12.36 13.64 1.62
N GLU A 45 -13.40 14.46 1.77
CA GLU A 45 -14.20 14.94 0.65
C GLU A 45 -13.36 15.75 -0.34
N LEU A 46 -12.44 16.56 0.16
CA LEU A 46 -11.49 17.29 -0.68
C LEU A 46 -10.57 16.34 -1.44
N VAL A 47 -10.05 15.30 -0.79
CA VAL A 47 -9.20 14.29 -1.44
C VAL A 47 -9.93 13.63 -2.61
N LEU A 48 -11.20 13.29 -2.45
CA LEU A 48 -12.00 12.68 -3.50
C LEU A 48 -12.30 13.67 -4.64
N ARG A 49 -12.64 14.91 -4.31
CA ARG A 49 -12.97 15.95 -5.29
C ARG A 49 -11.77 16.42 -6.13
N GLU A 50 -10.59 16.48 -5.52
CA GLU A 50 -9.35 17.02 -6.12
C GLU A 50 -8.32 15.91 -6.37
N ASP A 51 -8.79 14.67 -6.50
CA ASP A 51 -7.96 13.47 -6.59
C ASP A 51 -6.90 13.54 -7.69
N ILE A 52 -7.26 14.01 -8.89
CA ILE A 52 -6.34 14.18 -10.02
C ILE A 52 -5.23 15.18 -9.67
N ASN A 53 -5.57 16.29 -9.00
CA ASN A 53 -4.62 17.33 -8.66
C ASN A 53 -3.63 16.85 -7.58
N ILE A 54 -4.13 16.16 -6.56
CA ILE A 54 -3.32 15.55 -5.50
C ILE A 54 -2.38 14.50 -6.08
N GLU A 55 -2.90 13.65 -6.96
CA GLU A 55 -2.13 12.60 -7.60
C GLU A 55 -0.91 13.12 -8.36
N HIS A 56 -1.07 14.22 -9.12
CA HIS A 56 0.05 14.82 -9.86
C HIS A 56 1.09 15.46 -8.95
N ILE A 57 0.67 16.01 -7.80
CA ILE A 57 1.59 16.51 -6.78
C ILE A 57 2.41 15.37 -6.18
N LEU A 58 1.74 14.28 -5.80
CA LEU A 58 2.40 13.10 -5.22
C LEU A 58 3.31 12.43 -6.24
N TYR A 59 2.88 12.32 -7.51
CA TYR A 59 3.71 11.82 -8.61
C TYR A 59 5.01 12.60 -8.71
N LEU A 60 4.92 13.94 -8.73
CA LEU A 60 6.10 14.79 -8.82
C LEU A 60 7.02 14.62 -7.60
N ALA A 61 6.44 14.52 -6.39
CA ALA A 61 7.20 14.35 -5.15
C ALA A 61 7.93 13.00 -5.10
N LEU A 62 7.25 11.92 -5.48
CA LEU A 62 7.82 10.56 -5.52
C LEU A 62 8.83 10.37 -6.65
N SER A 63 8.78 11.19 -7.70
CA SER A 63 9.74 11.15 -8.81
C SER A 63 11.10 11.75 -8.46
N LYS A 64 11.25 12.35 -7.27
CA LYS A 64 12.53 12.93 -6.82
C LYS A 64 13.51 11.81 -6.42
N PRO A 65 14.83 12.00 -6.62
CA PRO A 65 15.85 11.03 -6.19
C PRO A 65 15.84 10.76 -4.67
N THR A 66 15.43 11.76 -3.90
CA THR A 66 15.25 11.67 -2.45
C THR A 66 13.80 12.01 -2.10
N VAL A 67 13.12 11.03 -1.52
CA VAL A 67 11.74 11.15 -1.06
C VAL A 67 11.73 11.25 0.46
N ASP A 68 10.98 12.22 0.99
CA ASP A 68 10.86 12.45 2.42
C ASP A 68 9.71 11.64 3.05
N GLU A 69 9.74 11.53 4.39
CA GLU A 69 8.74 10.80 5.16
C GLU A 69 7.30 11.37 5.00
N PRO A 70 7.09 12.70 4.98
CA PRO A 70 5.80 13.30 4.65
C PRO A 70 5.20 12.84 3.33
N THR A 71 6.00 12.70 2.27
CA THR A 71 5.53 12.23 0.97
C THR A 71 4.98 10.80 1.04
N PHE A 72 5.68 9.89 1.73
CA PHE A 72 5.20 8.52 1.88
C PHE A 72 3.89 8.45 2.65
N ARG A 73 3.77 9.20 3.76
CA ARG A 73 2.55 9.26 4.56
C ARG A 73 1.37 9.83 3.77
N ALA A 74 1.59 10.93 3.05
CA ALA A 74 0.56 11.57 2.24
C ALA A 74 0.09 10.64 1.10
N THR A 75 1.02 9.90 0.49
CA THR A 75 0.71 8.93 -0.57
C THR A 75 -0.11 7.76 -0.02
N ASP A 76 0.31 7.18 1.11
CA ASP A 76 -0.43 6.11 1.77
C ASP A 76 -1.88 6.52 2.06
N TYR A 77 -2.06 7.69 2.67
CA TYR A 77 -3.39 8.21 2.97
C TYR A 77 -4.24 8.45 1.71
N PHE A 78 -3.65 9.08 0.69
CA PHE A 78 -4.33 9.36 -0.58
C PHE A 78 -4.78 8.07 -1.27
N VAL A 79 -3.87 7.10 -1.43
CA VAL A 79 -4.16 5.85 -2.11
C VAL A 79 -5.18 5.03 -1.33
N SER A 80 -5.03 4.97 0.00
CA SER A 80 -6.00 4.31 0.87
C SER A 80 -7.40 4.93 0.70
N THR A 81 -7.50 6.26 0.65
CA THR A 81 -8.78 6.95 0.45
C THR A 81 -9.39 6.62 -0.92
N LEU A 82 -8.58 6.64 -1.99
CA LEU A 82 -9.02 6.25 -3.33
C LEU A 82 -9.51 4.79 -3.39
N THR A 83 -8.74 3.85 -2.85
CA THR A 83 -9.04 2.42 -2.85
C THR A 83 -10.40 2.10 -2.22
N HIS A 84 -10.78 2.83 -1.17
CA HIS A 84 -12.04 2.60 -0.46
C HIS A 84 -13.26 3.29 -1.09
N HIS A 85 -13.06 4.42 -1.78
CA HIS A 85 -14.17 5.30 -2.16
C HIS A 85 -14.27 5.54 -3.68
N GLN A 86 -13.16 5.49 -4.42
CA GLN A 86 -13.13 5.72 -5.86
C GLN A 86 -11.92 5.04 -6.52
N PRO A 87 -11.89 3.69 -6.57
CA PRO A 87 -10.78 2.97 -7.15
C PRO A 87 -10.69 3.25 -8.66
N ARG A 88 -9.53 3.73 -9.12
CA ARG A 88 -9.27 4.04 -10.53
C ARG A 88 -7.79 3.89 -10.88
N PRO A 89 -7.45 3.74 -12.17
CA PRO A 89 -6.07 3.80 -12.62
C PRO A 89 -5.40 5.10 -12.15
N THR A 90 -4.16 4.98 -11.66
CA THR A 90 -3.36 6.12 -11.23
C THR A 90 -2.00 6.16 -11.93
N VAL A 91 -1.48 7.36 -12.15
CA VAL A 91 -0.09 7.60 -12.56
C VAL A 91 0.88 7.23 -11.43
N LEU A 92 0.42 7.16 -10.18
CA LEU A 92 1.25 6.70 -9.06
C LEU A 92 1.70 5.24 -9.24
N CYS A 93 0.92 4.41 -9.95
CA CYS A 93 1.33 3.05 -10.30
C CYS A 93 2.60 3.00 -11.16
N SER A 94 2.89 4.01 -12.00
CA SER A 94 4.15 4.03 -12.77
C SER A 94 5.35 4.40 -11.90
N VAL A 95 5.16 5.24 -10.89
CA VAL A 95 6.21 5.57 -9.93
C VAL A 95 6.45 4.42 -8.95
N ALA A 96 5.40 3.71 -8.54
CA ALA A 96 5.52 2.49 -7.74
C ALA A 96 6.45 1.46 -8.43
N ARG A 97 6.29 1.30 -9.75
CA ARG A 97 7.13 0.44 -10.59
C ARG A 97 8.59 0.89 -10.67
N SER A 98 8.86 2.20 -10.69
CA SER A 98 10.22 2.74 -10.75
C SER A 98 10.86 2.93 -9.37
N ALA A 99 10.08 2.85 -8.28
CA ALA A 99 10.52 3.02 -6.90
C ALA A 99 11.27 1.79 -6.31
N HIS A 100 11.51 0.73 -7.09
CA HIS A 100 12.38 -0.39 -6.72
C HIS A 100 13.80 -0.29 -7.32
N PRO A 101 14.85 -0.50 -6.50
CA PRO A 101 15.14 0.21 -5.28
C PRO A 101 15.96 1.45 -5.65
N GLN A 102 15.33 2.62 -5.81
CA GLN A 102 16.13 3.82 -5.60
C GLN A 102 16.53 3.80 -4.13
N LYS A 103 17.84 3.66 -3.87
CA LYS A 103 18.44 3.89 -2.56
C LYS A 103 17.98 5.27 -2.13
N SER A 104 16.92 5.32 -1.35
CA SER A 104 16.55 6.56 -0.69
C SER A 104 17.69 6.89 0.29
N ALA A 105 17.94 8.16 0.56
CA ALA A 105 18.92 8.53 1.59
C ALA A 105 18.65 7.81 2.94
N LEU A 106 17.38 7.45 3.19
CA LEU A 106 16.93 6.64 4.32
C LEU A 106 17.49 5.21 4.33
N ASP A 107 17.70 4.59 3.16
CA ASP A 107 18.25 3.23 3.05
C ASP A 107 19.75 3.20 3.40
N SER A 108 20.47 4.28 3.07
CA SER A 108 21.88 4.48 3.45
C SER A 108 22.08 4.68 4.97
N LEU A 109 21.04 5.15 5.67
CA LEU A 109 21.05 5.41 7.11
C LEU A 109 20.43 4.27 7.93
N SER A 110 20.19 3.11 7.30
CA SER A 110 19.58 1.91 7.89
C SER A 110 20.30 1.40 9.16
N HIS A 111 21.62 1.57 9.23
CA HIS A 111 22.46 1.17 10.36
C HIS A 111 22.27 2.04 11.61
N LEU A 112 21.67 3.23 11.49
CA LEU A 112 21.59 4.19 12.60
C LEU A 112 20.35 4.02 13.48
N GLY A 113 19.35 3.20 13.09
CA GLY A 113 18.11 3.00 13.86
C GLY A 113 17.19 4.24 13.98
N ILE A 114 17.70 5.44 13.66
CA ILE A 114 17.03 6.74 13.78
C ILE A 114 15.89 6.91 12.76
N TYR A 115 15.92 6.19 11.64
CA TYR A 115 14.97 6.36 10.53
C TYR A 115 13.89 5.27 10.43
N LYS A 116 13.67 4.50 11.49
CA LYS A 116 12.64 3.45 11.52
C LYS A 116 11.24 3.97 11.13
N PRO A 117 10.72 5.11 11.62
CA PRO A 117 9.40 5.60 11.24
C PRO A 117 9.25 5.89 9.74
N ALA A 118 10.25 6.53 9.13
CA ALA A 118 10.24 6.84 7.71
C ALA A 118 10.23 5.58 6.83
N ARG A 119 11.00 4.55 7.21
CA ARG A 119 10.99 3.25 6.50
C ARG A 119 9.65 2.53 6.66
N LEU A 120 9.02 2.59 7.83
CA LEU A 120 7.68 2.04 8.02
C LEU A 120 6.61 2.77 7.19
N ASN A 121 6.73 4.09 7.03
CA ASN A 121 5.83 4.86 6.17
C ASN A 121 6.05 4.54 4.69
N LYS A 122 7.30 4.33 4.26
CA LYS A 122 7.61 3.81 2.92
C LYS A 122 6.95 2.44 2.68
N ALA A 123 7.05 1.52 3.64
CA ALA A 123 6.40 0.21 3.55
C ALA A 123 4.87 0.34 3.47
N SER A 124 4.26 1.19 4.29
CA SER A 124 2.81 1.44 4.25
C SER A 124 2.36 2.01 2.91
N CYS A 125 3.12 2.97 2.36
CA CYS A 125 2.89 3.52 1.03
C CYS A 125 2.96 2.44 -0.07
N LEU A 126 3.95 1.54 -0.02
CA LEU A 126 4.05 0.42 -0.97
C LEU A 126 2.86 -0.53 -0.84
N HIS A 127 2.41 -0.81 0.39
CA HIS A 127 1.24 -1.63 0.65
C HIS A 127 -0.01 -1.04 0.00
N ALA A 128 -0.27 0.25 0.21
CA ALA A 128 -1.43 0.92 -0.36
C ALA A 128 -1.41 0.90 -1.90
N LEU A 129 -0.25 1.19 -2.51
CA LEU A 129 -0.06 1.11 -3.96
C LEU A 129 -0.28 -0.30 -4.51
N GLY A 130 0.23 -1.33 -3.83
CA GLY A 130 -0.01 -2.73 -4.18
C GLY A 130 -1.48 -3.11 -4.07
N GLY A 131 -2.17 -2.63 -3.02
CA GLY A 131 -3.60 -2.83 -2.85
C GLY A 131 -4.42 -2.22 -3.99
N LEU A 132 -4.06 -1.03 -4.46
CA LEU A 132 -4.65 -0.40 -5.62
C LEU A 132 -4.40 -1.22 -6.90
N LEU A 133 -3.16 -1.68 -7.13
CA LEU A 133 -2.83 -2.53 -8.27
C LEU A 133 -3.66 -3.82 -8.30
N LEU A 134 -3.88 -4.46 -7.14
CA LEU A 134 -4.77 -5.61 -7.03
C LEU A 134 -6.22 -5.28 -7.43
N GLN A 135 -6.75 -4.12 -7.01
CA GLN A 135 -8.10 -3.70 -7.41
C GLN A 135 -8.20 -3.42 -8.91
N LEU A 136 -7.11 -2.98 -9.53
CA LEU A 136 -7.03 -2.74 -10.96
C LEU A 136 -6.74 -3.99 -11.79
N GLY A 137 -6.67 -5.17 -11.16
CA GLY A 137 -6.41 -6.43 -11.85
C GLY A 137 -4.97 -6.60 -12.30
N GLN A 138 -4.01 -5.99 -11.58
CA GLN A 138 -2.57 -6.07 -11.86
C GLN A 138 -1.83 -6.83 -10.72
N PRO A 139 -2.10 -8.13 -10.53
CA PRO A 139 -1.63 -8.87 -9.36
C PRO A 139 -0.13 -9.17 -9.37
N ALA A 140 0.50 -9.29 -10.55
CA ALA A 140 1.94 -9.52 -10.65
C ALA A 140 2.74 -8.31 -10.15
N GLU A 141 2.37 -7.12 -10.62
CA GLU A 141 3.00 -5.86 -10.22
C GLU A 141 2.73 -5.54 -8.75
N ALA A 142 1.51 -5.83 -8.26
CA ALA A 142 1.21 -5.70 -6.83
C ALA A 142 2.12 -6.58 -5.97
N MET A 143 2.39 -7.81 -6.43
CA MET A 143 3.21 -8.77 -5.70
C MET A 143 4.65 -8.29 -5.51
N GLU A 144 5.24 -7.64 -6.51
CA GLU A 144 6.59 -7.04 -6.41
C GLU A 144 6.64 -6.01 -5.28
N LEU A 145 5.64 -5.12 -5.20
CA LEU A 145 5.57 -4.11 -4.15
C LEU A 145 5.44 -4.73 -2.75
N PHE A 146 4.62 -5.77 -2.60
CA PHE A 146 4.43 -6.45 -1.33
C PHE A 146 5.69 -7.18 -0.86
N PHE A 147 6.50 -7.72 -1.78
CA PHE A 147 7.79 -8.33 -1.40
C PHE A 147 8.75 -7.29 -0.82
N VAL A 148 8.84 -6.11 -1.42
CA VAL A 148 9.73 -5.06 -0.91
C VAL A 148 9.21 -4.41 0.37
N GLU A 149 7.89 -4.22 0.48
CA GLU A 149 7.25 -3.86 1.75
C GLU A 149 7.69 -4.82 2.86
N ARG A 150 7.57 -6.12 2.60
CA ARG A 150 7.91 -7.18 3.55
C ARG A 150 9.39 -7.16 3.94
N ASP A 151 10.29 -6.96 2.97
CA ASP A 151 11.73 -6.82 3.23
C ASP A 151 12.06 -5.59 4.10
N ILE A 152 11.39 -4.46 3.85
CA ILE A 152 11.54 -3.27 4.69
C ILE A 152 11.10 -3.58 6.12
N TYR A 153 9.94 -4.20 6.32
CA TYR A 153 9.48 -4.57 7.66
C TYR A 153 10.42 -5.54 8.37
N LEU A 154 10.91 -6.57 7.68
CA LEU A 154 11.91 -7.50 8.21
C LEU A 154 13.17 -6.77 8.66
N SER A 155 13.71 -5.89 7.81
CA SER A 155 14.92 -5.11 8.13
C SER A 155 14.71 -4.10 9.27
N CYS A 156 13.47 -3.70 9.54
CA CYS A 156 13.11 -2.84 10.68
C CYS A 156 12.88 -3.63 11.99
N GLY A 157 13.08 -4.96 11.98
CA GLY A 157 12.83 -5.83 13.12
C GLY A 157 11.35 -5.90 13.48
N ILE A 158 10.44 -5.70 12.51
CA ILE A 158 9.02 -5.90 12.73
C ILE A 158 8.79 -7.40 12.95
N PRO A 159 8.14 -7.80 14.06
CA PRO A 159 7.93 -9.21 14.34
C PRO A 159 7.12 -9.88 13.23
N ALA A 160 7.44 -11.12 12.89
CA ALA A 160 6.80 -11.88 11.80
C ALA A 160 5.25 -11.87 11.86
N ARG A 161 4.65 -11.82 13.07
CA ARG A 161 3.20 -11.69 13.25
C ARG A 161 2.58 -10.45 12.58
N ARG A 162 3.32 -9.34 12.50
CA ARG A 162 2.90 -8.09 11.89
C ARG A 162 3.12 -8.08 10.37
N LEU A 163 3.88 -9.04 9.83
CA LEU A 163 4.01 -9.28 8.38
C LEU A 163 2.78 -9.99 7.80
N SER A 164 1.87 -10.48 8.66
CA SER A 164 0.68 -11.19 8.20
C SER A 164 -0.18 -10.39 7.24
N TRP A 165 -0.15 -9.05 7.30
CA TRP A 165 -0.83 -8.20 6.32
C TRP A 165 -0.20 -8.28 4.92
N SER A 166 1.13 -8.23 4.84
CA SER A 166 1.86 -8.41 3.58
C SER A 166 1.69 -9.85 3.06
N ASP A 167 1.68 -10.85 3.93
CA ASP A 167 1.48 -12.24 3.53
C ASP A 167 0.07 -12.47 2.95
N ILE A 168 -0.98 -11.80 3.47
CA ILE A 168 -2.33 -11.85 2.87
C ILE A 168 -2.30 -11.34 1.44
N THR A 169 -1.70 -10.19 1.23
CA THR A 169 -1.77 -9.51 -0.05
C THR A 169 -0.90 -10.23 -1.09
N ILE A 170 0.24 -10.81 -0.69
CA ILE A 170 1.01 -11.76 -1.51
C ILE A 170 0.19 -13.02 -1.83
N GLY A 171 -0.46 -13.63 -0.84
CA GLY A 171 -1.33 -14.79 -1.05
C GLY A 171 -2.50 -14.48 -2.00
N ARG A 172 -3.04 -13.27 -1.91
CA ARG A 172 -4.07 -12.78 -2.83
C ARG A 172 -3.52 -12.58 -4.23
N SER A 173 -2.33 -12.00 -4.39
CA SER A 173 -1.68 -11.89 -5.70
C SER A 173 -1.50 -13.25 -6.36
N TYR A 174 -0.99 -14.26 -5.64
CA TYR A 174 -0.89 -15.62 -6.17
C TYR A 174 -2.24 -16.20 -6.57
N TYR A 175 -3.27 -16.00 -5.76
CA TYR A 175 -4.64 -16.44 -6.07
C TYR A 175 -5.16 -15.83 -7.36
N GLU A 176 -5.04 -14.51 -7.53
CA GLU A 176 -5.51 -13.79 -8.73
C GLU A 176 -4.69 -14.18 -9.98
N LEU A 177 -3.43 -14.59 -9.81
CA LEU A 177 -2.59 -15.16 -10.87
C LEU A 177 -2.91 -16.63 -11.21
N GLY A 178 -3.80 -17.28 -10.45
CA GLY A 178 -4.14 -18.70 -10.59
C GLY A 178 -3.11 -19.66 -9.99
N ASP A 179 -2.09 -19.16 -9.28
CA ASP A 179 -1.10 -19.97 -8.59
C ASP A 179 -1.60 -20.37 -7.19
N TYR A 180 -2.55 -21.30 -7.20
CA TYR A 180 -3.24 -21.75 -6.00
C TYR A 180 -2.33 -22.51 -5.01
N LEU A 181 -1.21 -23.08 -5.48
CA LEU A 181 -0.26 -23.79 -4.63
C LEU A 181 0.52 -22.81 -3.76
N ASN A 182 1.08 -21.77 -4.36
CA ASN A 182 1.81 -20.75 -3.60
C ASN A 182 0.85 -19.91 -2.75
N ALA A 183 -0.36 -19.63 -3.24
CA ALA A 183 -1.39 -18.96 -2.44
C ALA A 183 -1.73 -19.75 -1.15
N ASP A 184 -1.97 -21.06 -1.26
CA ASP A 184 -2.25 -21.94 -0.11
C ASP A 184 -1.08 -21.96 0.89
N ALA A 185 0.16 -22.10 0.40
CA ALA A 185 1.35 -22.11 1.25
C ALA A 185 1.50 -20.81 2.05
N VAL A 186 1.31 -19.65 1.39
CA VAL A 186 1.42 -18.33 2.03
C VAL A 186 0.32 -18.13 3.07
N TYR A 187 -0.94 -18.45 2.75
CA TYR A 187 -2.04 -18.31 3.71
C TYR A 187 -1.89 -19.24 4.93
N GLN A 188 -1.42 -20.48 4.73
CA GLN A 188 -1.13 -21.39 5.84
C GLN A 188 -0.01 -20.86 6.74
N ASN A 189 1.06 -20.29 6.15
CA ASN A 189 2.12 -19.65 6.91
C ASN A 189 1.60 -18.45 7.71
N ALA A 190 0.76 -17.59 7.10
CA ALA A 190 0.14 -16.45 7.77
C ALA A 190 -0.72 -16.87 8.98
N ILE A 191 -1.54 -17.91 8.84
CA ILE A 191 -2.31 -18.50 9.95
C ILE A 191 -1.37 -19.01 11.06
N ARG A 192 -0.31 -19.74 10.70
CA ARG A 192 0.67 -20.26 11.65
C ARG A 192 1.32 -19.13 12.44
N CYS A 193 1.84 -18.11 11.76
CA CYS A 193 2.48 -16.96 12.41
C CYS A 193 1.55 -16.21 13.37
N ARG A 194 0.24 -16.18 13.10
CA ARG A 194 -0.75 -15.58 14.02
C ARG A 194 -1.11 -16.45 15.21
N LYS A 195 -1.25 -17.76 15.03
CA LYS A 195 -1.58 -18.70 16.13
C LYS A 195 -0.51 -18.76 17.22
N TYR A 196 0.76 -18.58 16.88
CA TYR A 196 1.88 -18.71 17.83
C TYR A 196 2.14 -17.47 18.68
N VAL A 197 1.44 -16.35 18.49
CA VAL A 197 1.75 -15.11 19.22
C VAL A 197 0.50 -14.45 19.80
N LEU A 198 0.14 -14.87 21.01
CA LEU A 198 -0.76 -14.14 21.90
C LEU A 198 -0.06 -12.85 22.38
N PHE A 199 -0.32 -11.72 21.73
CA PHE A 199 0.03 -10.42 22.31
C PHE A 199 -1.22 -9.86 23.01
N GLN A 200 -1.15 -9.69 24.33
CA GLN A 200 -2.29 -9.34 25.22
C GLN A 200 -3.46 -10.34 25.24
N GLY A 201 -3.26 -11.59 24.81
CA GLY A 201 -4.29 -12.63 24.88
C GLY A 201 -5.45 -12.47 23.89
N LYS A 202 -5.39 -11.53 22.93
CA LYS A 202 -6.42 -11.35 21.91
C LYS A 202 -5.92 -11.86 20.56
N VAL A 203 -6.57 -12.91 20.04
CA VAL A 203 -6.44 -13.34 18.65
C VAL A 203 -7.07 -12.25 17.77
N ASP A 204 -6.35 -11.79 16.75
CA ASP A 204 -6.94 -10.96 15.70
C ASP A 204 -7.76 -11.87 14.77
N ARG A 205 -9.00 -12.09 15.24
CA ARG A 205 -10.02 -13.00 14.72
C ARG A 205 -10.47 -12.64 13.31
N ASP A 206 -10.48 -11.35 12.98
CA ASP A 206 -10.96 -10.86 11.69
C ASP A 206 -10.03 -11.24 10.54
N ALA A 207 -8.71 -11.08 10.72
CA ALA A 207 -7.79 -11.51 9.68
C ALA A 207 -7.63 -13.05 9.66
N GLU A 208 -7.73 -13.76 10.79
CA GLU A 208 -7.79 -15.23 10.75
C GLU A 208 -9.00 -15.75 9.96
N ALA A 209 -10.18 -15.14 10.17
CA ALA A 209 -11.36 -15.42 9.37
C ALA A 209 -11.08 -15.20 7.87
N LEU A 210 -10.48 -14.06 7.53
CA LEU A 210 -10.12 -13.77 6.13
C LEU A 210 -9.20 -14.85 5.54
N PHE A 211 -8.21 -15.35 6.28
CA PHE A 211 -7.27 -16.37 5.76
C PHE A 211 -7.98 -17.71 5.52
N ARG A 212 -8.84 -18.10 6.46
CA ARG A 212 -9.63 -19.33 6.35
C ARG A 212 -10.60 -19.27 5.17
N LEU A 213 -11.20 -18.10 4.93
CA LEU A 213 -12.06 -17.88 3.77
C LEU A 213 -11.29 -18.03 2.46
N GLN A 214 -10.09 -17.44 2.35
CA GLN A 214 -9.28 -17.54 1.13
C GLN A 214 -8.80 -18.99 0.90
N LEU A 215 -8.39 -19.69 1.96
CA LEU A 215 -8.04 -21.11 1.86
C LEU A 215 -9.24 -21.97 1.44
N GLY A 216 -10.43 -21.72 1.98
CA GLY A 216 -11.64 -22.42 1.58
C GLY A 216 -11.94 -22.24 0.08
N LYS A 217 -11.78 -21.03 -0.45
CA LYS A 217 -11.90 -20.74 -1.89
C LYS A 217 -10.88 -21.53 -2.72
N ILE A 218 -9.61 -21.50 -2.33
CA ILE A 218 -8.53 -22.25 -3.02
C ILE A 218 -8.84 -23.74 -3.05
N LYS A 219 -9.24 -24.30 -1.90
CA LYS A 219 -9.58 -25.72 -1.77
C LYS A 219 -10.78 -26.09 -2.63
N ALA A 220 -11.79 -25.23 -2.69
CA ALA A 220 -12.94 -25.44 -3.57
C ALA A 220 -12.53 -25.44 -5.05
N LEU A 221 -11.68 -24.49 -5.47
CA LEU A 221 -11.17 -24.43 -6.85
C LEU A 221 -10.33 -25.65 -7.23
N ARG A 222 -9.64 -26.25 -6.26
CA ARG A 222 -8.84 -27.48 -6.43
C ARG A 222 -9.67 -28.76 -6.32
N GLY A 223 -10.98 -28.67 -6.04
CA GLY A 223 -11.85 -29.83 -5.85
C GLY A 223 -11.55 -30.62 -4.57
N GLU A 224 -10.91 -30.01 -3.58
CA GLU A 224 -10.56 -30.70 -2.33
C GLU A 224 -11.79 -30.89 -1.42
N PRO A 225 -11.97 -32.09 -0.84
CA PRO A 225 -13.03 -32.31 0.14
C PRO A 225 -12.80 -31.44 1.39
N GLY A 226 -13.88 -30.96 2.01
CA GLY A 226 -13.82 -30.11 3.20
C GLY A 226 -13.56 -28.62 2.94
N ALA A 227 -13.55 -28.17 1.68
CA ALA A 227 -13.44 -26.74 1.35
C ALA A 227 -14.51 -25.87 2.03
N VAL A 228 -15.73 -26.41 2.14
CA VAL A 228 -16.85 -25.77 2.85
C VAL A 228 -16.56 -25.60 4.33
N ASP A 229 -15.90 -26.57 4.97
CA ASP A 229 -15.55 -26.49 6.39
C ASP A 229 -14.58 -25.34 6.67
N TRP A 230 -13.64 -25.08 5.76
CA TRP A 230 -12.74 -23.92 5.83
C TRP A 230 -13.49 -22.59 5.69
N CYS A 231 -14.44 -22.51 4.77
CA CYS A 231 -15.31 -21.34 4.63
C CYS A 231 -16.17 -21.13 5.88
N LEU A 232 -16.79 -22.18 6.42
CA LEU A 232 -17.60 -22.11 7.64
C LEU A 232 -16.74 -21.72 8.85
N ALA A 233 -15.53 -22.28 8.95
CA ALA A 233 -14.57 -21.95 10.00
C ALA A 233 -14.07 -20.50 9.93
N SER A 234 -14.30 -19.75 8.85
CA SER A 234 -14.07 -18.31 8.79
C SER A 234 -15.19 -17.50 9.49
N ILE A 235 -16.42 -18.00 9.46
CA ILE A 235 -17.59 -17.32 10.01
C ILE A 235 -17.64 -17.48 11.55
N VAL A 236 -17.22 -18.65 12.03
CA VAL A 236 -17.26 -19.05 13.45
C VAL A 236 -16.18 -18.35 14.29
N VAL A 237 -15.23 -17.62 13.69
CA VAL A 237 -14.14 -16.94 14.42
C VAL A 237 -14.61 -15.70 15.18
N ARG A 238 -15.87 -15.26 15.06
CA ARG A 238 -16.42 -14.07 15.74
C ARG A 238 -16.55 -14.25 17.26
#